data_AF-A0A2A3T012-F1
#
_entry.id   AF-A0A2A3T012-F1
#
_cell.length_a   1.000
_cell.length_b   1.000
_cell.length_c   1.000
_cell.angle_alpha   90.00
_cell.angle_beta   90.00
_cell.angle_gamma   90.00
#
_symmetry.space_group_name_H-M   'P 1'
#
loop_
_entity.id
_entity.type
_entity.pdbx_description
1 polymer ?
#
loop_
_entity_poly.entity_id
_entity_poly.type
_entity_poly.pdbx_seq_one_letter_code
_entity_poly.pdbx_strand_id
1 'polypeptide(L)' 'MEHLTKFIGKVRPQIFLALSILGVIAYVGIQHDLNEIAVGCLAGIIALAKDVLQSDSDK' A
#
# COMPACT_ATOMS: atom_id res chain seq x y z
N MET A 1 5.21 13.71 -22.74
CA MET A 1 6.00 13.18 -21.61
C MET A 1 5.75 13.93 -20.29
N GLU A 2 5.21 15.17 -20.29
CA GLU A 2 4.89 15.92 -19.05
C GLU A 2 3.75 15.32 -18.18
N HIS A 3 2.76 14.66 -18.79
CA HIS A 3 1.64 14.08 -18.04
C HIS A 3 2.07 12.93 -17.10
N LEU A 4 3.05 12.13 -17.52
CA LEU A 4 3.59 11.04 -16.70
C LEU A 4 4.37 11.58 -15.50
N THR A 5 5.15 12.66 -15.68
CA THR A 5 5.91 13.29 -14.59
C THR A 5 4.99 13.92 -13.55
N LYS A 6 3.84 14.49 -13.94
CA LYS A 6 2.82 14.97 -12.98
C LYS A 6 2.12 13.82 -12.23
N PHE A 7 1.84 12.71 -12.90
CA PHE A 7 1.25 11.52 -12.26
C PHE A 7 2.22 10.86 -11.28
N ILE A 8 3.48 10.66 -11.68
CA ILE A 8 4.56 10.10 -10.85
C ILE A 8 5.00 11.09 -9.76
N GLY A 9 4.91 12.40 -9.99
CA GLY A 9 5.19 13.42 -8.98
C GLY A 9 4.12 13.52 -7.90
N LYS A 10 2.89 13.07 -8.19
CA LYS A 10 1.77 13.05 -7.23
C LYS A 10 1.67 11.70 -6.49
N VAL A 11 1.99 10.59 -7.17
CA VAL A 11 2.05 9.27 -6.54
C VAL A 11 3.34 9.18 -5.73
N ARG A 12 3.25 9.06 -4.40
CA ARG A 12 4.41 8.74 -3.56
C ARG A 12 4.88 7.31 -3.87
N PRO A 13 5.95 7.11 -4.65
CA PRO A 13 6.28 5.79 -5.21
C PRO A 13 6.66 4.78 -4.12
N GLN A 14 7.24 5.28 -3.02
CA GLN A 14 7.63 4.48 -1.86
C GLN A 14 6.43 3.83 -1.15
N ILE A 15 5.32 4.56 -1.01
CA ILE A 15 4.11 4.05 -0.37
C ILE A 15 3.39 3.05 -1.28
N PHE A 16 3.31 3.36 -2.57
CA PHE A 16 2.71 2.46 -3.55
C PHE A 16 3.45 1.11 -3.60
N LEU A 17 4.79 1.15 -3.51
CA LEU A 17 5.62 -0.03 -3.41
C LEU A 17 5.33 -0.83 -2.12
N ALA A 18 5.22 -0.15 -0.97
CA ALA A 18 4.92 -0.81 0.31
C ALA A 18 3.57 -1.53 0.30
N LEU A 19 2.52 -0.87 -0.20
CA LEU A 19 1.18 -1.46 -0.38
C LEU A 19 1.21 -2.68 -1.31
N SER A 20 1.96 -2.59 -2.41
CA SER A 20 2.11 -3.70 -3.36
C SER A 20 2.78 -4.92 -2.72
N ILE A 21 3.87 -4.71 -1.96
CA ILE A 21 4.58 -5.79 -1.26
C ILE A 21 3.70 -6.43 -0.18
N LEU A 22 3.02 -5.62 0.63
CA LEU A 22 2.08 -6.11 1.64
C LEU A 22 0.94 -6.92 1.02
N GLY A 23 0.43 -6.52 -0.14
CA GLY A 23 -0.57 -7.28 -0.89
C GLY A 23 -0.07 -8.65 -1.34
N VAL A 24 1.18 -8.74 -1.81
CA VAL A 24 1.81 -10.02 -2.18
C VAL A 24 1.98 -10.92 -0.96
N ILE A 25 2.45 -10.37 0.17
CA ILE A 25 2.65 -11.13 1.41
C ILE A 25 1.30 -11.61 1.97
N ALA A 26 0.26 -10.78 1.92
CA ALA A 26 -1.09 -11.17 2.33
C ALA A 26 -1.63 -12.33 1.47
N TYR A 27 -1.45 -12.25 0.15
CA TYR A 27 -1.88 -13.31 -0.76
C TYR A 27 -1.15 -14.64 -0.49
N VAL A 28 0.17 -14.60 -0.30
CA VAL A 28 0.96 -15.79 0.05
C VAL A 28 0.57 -16.32 1.44
N GLY A 29 0.32 -15.45 2.41
CA GLY A 29 -0.13 -15.81 3.75
C GLY A 29 -1.46 -16.58 3.72
N ILE A 30 -2.42 -16.14 2.89
CA ILE A 30 -3.70 -16.84 2.69
C ILE A 30 -3.49 -18.22 2.08
N GLN A 31 -2.59 -18.35 1.08
CA GLN A 31 -2.31 -19.64 0.42
C GLN A 31 -1.67 -20.68 1.36
N HIS A 32 -0.97 -20.25 2.40
CA HIS A 32 -0.31 -21.11 3.38
C HIS A 32 -1.12 -21.28 4.69
N ASP A 33 -2.39 -20.86 4.71
CA ASP A 33 -3.27 -20.89 5.90
C ASP A 33 -2.72 -20.07 7.10
N LEU A 34 -1.81 -19.13 6.84
CA LEU A 34 -1.21 -18.25 7.85
C LEU A 34 -2.12 -17.06 8.12
N ASN A 35 -3.27 -17.32 8.73
CA ASN A 35 -4.34 -16.34 8.90
C ASN A 35 -3.90 -15.13 9.74
N GLU A 36 -3.05 -15.31 10.76
CA GLU A 36 -2.52 -14.20 11.58
C GLU A 36 -1.61 -13.26 10.77
N ILE A 37 -0.79 -13.81 9.86
CA ILE A 37 0.06 -13.02 8.97
C ILE A 37 -0.81 -12.27 7.95
N ALA A 38 -1.83 -12.93 7.40
CA ALA A 38 -2.75 -12.32 6.44
C ALA A 38 -3.55 -11.16 7.07
N VAL A 39 -4.11 -11.36 8.26
CA VAL A 39 -4.85 -10.34 9.01
C VAL A 39 -3.92 -9.20 9.43
N GLY A 40 -2.70 -9.50 9.88
CA GLY A 40 -1.69 -8.48 10.20
C GLY A 40 -1.28 -7.64 8.98
N CYS A 41 -1.10 -8.28 7.82
CA CYS A 41 -0.80 -7.58 6.57
C CYS A 41 -1.97 -6.70 6.11
N LEU A 42 -3.22 -7.17 6.24
CA LEU A 42 -4.41 -6.38 5.96
C LEU A 42 -4.52 -5.15 6.88
N ALA A 43 -4.28 -5.32 8.18
CA ALA A 43 -4.25 -4.22 9.12
C ALA A 43 -3.16 -3.18 8.76
N GLY A 44 -1.97 -3.65 8.36
CA GLY A 44 -0.89 -2.79 7.85
C GLY A 44 -1.26 -2.03 6.57
N ILE A 45 -1.91 -2.68 5.62
CA ILE A 45 -2.42 -2.05 4.39
C ILE A 45 -3.43 -0.94 4.71
N ILE A 46 -4.38 -1.21 5.62
CA ILE A 46 -5.41 -0.23 6.01
C ILE A 46 -4.76 0.97 6.71
N ALA A 47 -3.83 0.74 7.63
CA ALA A 47 -3.13 1.80 8.35
C ALA A 47 -2.34 2.71 7.39
N LEU A 48 -1.58 2.11 6.46
CA LEU A 48 -0.83 2.84 5.44
C LEU A 48 -1.76 3.60 4.49
N ALA A 49 -2.84 2.97 4.00
CA ALA A 49 -3.82 3.64 3.15
C ALA A 49 -4.44 4.85 3.85
N LYS A 50 -4.71 4.76 5.15
CA LYS A 50 -5.22 5.87 5.96
C LYS A 50 -4.22 7.03 6.07
N ASP A 51 -2.96 6.72 6.37
CA ASP A 51 -1.88 7.70 6.49
C ASP A 51 -1.63 8.43 5.15
N VAL A 52 -1.78 7.72 4.04
CA VAL A 52 -1.72 8.27 2.69
C VAL A 52 -2.85 9.22 2.39
N LEU A 53 -4.10 8.79 2.67
CA LEU A 53 -5.27 9.62 2.44
C LEU A 53 -5.22 10.91 3.29
N GLN A 54 -4.73 10.82 4.53
CA GLN A 54 -4.50 11.99 5.38
C GLN A 54 -3.39 12.89 4.81
N SER A 55 -2.26 12.31 4.40
CA SER A 55 -1.14 13.03 3.78
C SER A 55 -1.45 13.67 2.43
N ASP A 56 -2.44 13.15 1.69
CA ASP A 56 -2.95 13.76 0.44
C ASP A 56 -3.99 14.84 0.74
N SER A 57 -4.79 14.68 1.80
CA SER A 57 -5.83 15.65 2.22
C SER A 57 -5.27 16.90 2.91
N ASP A 58 -4.02 16.87 3.37
CA ASP A 58 -3.30 17.99 3.99
C ASP A 58 -2.62 18.93 2.96
N LYS A 59 -2.81 18.69 1.65
CA LYS A 59 -2.39 19.58 0.56
C LYS A 59 -3.58 20.19 -0.17
#